data_AF-A0A6C0IQH8-F1
#
_entry.id   AF-A0A6C0IQH8-F1
#
_cell.length_a   1.000
_cell.length_b   1.000
_cell.length_c   1.000
_cell.angle_alpha   90.00
_cell.angle_beta   90.00
_cell.angle_gamma   90.00
#
_symmetry.space_group_name_H-M   'P 1'
#
loop_
_entity.id
_entity.type
_entity.pdbx_description
1 polymer ?
#
loop_
_entity_poly.entity_id
_entity_poly.type
_entity_poly.pdbx_seq_one_letter_code
_entity_poly.pdbx_strand_id
1 'polypeptide(L)'
;MDEYHPDTPQHHIGILIPTTSRNRDWNKIHQTHFCNLFLKHFIDTRDRQHKYTIYLVVDHDDPLYTNPTEKKALLAIFDSLKTRNIFLKLIEAKNIPKGHVSIMWNLAFKNAYDDGCDYFFQSGDDIVFMQNGWVDASIKALKKNNNIGLTGPMDYDRYISGPHSQPGGNRFIQTQSFVSRKHMEIFGFYFPEQVKNWYCDDWMTFSYYPQFYYSIPFFCRNLGGPPRYKIIGSLDKNDPTRQICFELVSESKNKILDFIL
;
A
#
# COMPACT_ATOMS: atom_id res chain seq x y z
N MET A 1 9.52 26.32 -21.91
CA MET A 1 10.54 25.26 -21.99
C MET A 1 11.24 25.40 -20.67
N ASP A 2 10.64 24.79 -19.65
CA ASP A 2 10.74 25.30 -18.28
C ASP A 2 11.86 24.56 -17.55
N GLU A 3 12.77 25.35 -17.00
CA GLU A 3 14.01 24.92 -16.35
C GLU A 3 13.71 24.07 -15.10
N TYR A 4 14.07 22.79 -15.17
CA TYR A 4 14.04 21.86 -14.06
C TYR A 4 15.20 22.17 -13.10
N HIS A 5 14.89 22.61 -11.88
CA HIS A 5 15.85 22.71 -10.78
C HIS A 5 15.87 21.40 -9.96
N PRO A 6 17.02 20.73 -9.78
CA PRO A 6 17.12 19.39 -9.19
C PRO A 6 16.96 19.29 -7.67
N ASP A 7 16.77 20.39 -6.93
CA ASP A 7 16.93 20.40 -5.47
C ASP A 7 15.64 20.29 -4.65
N THR A 8 14.45 20.38 -5.27
CA THR A 8 13.16 20.22 -4.55
C THR A 8 12.37 19.05 -5.13
N PRO A 9 12.05 18.01 -4.32
CA PRO A 9 11.20 16.91 -4.76
C PRO A 9 9.84 17.41 -5.24
N GLN A 10 9.34 16.90 -6.36
CA GLN A 10 8.06 17.35 -6.92
C GLN A 10 6.86 16.98 -6.04
N HIS A 11 6.92 15.80 -5.41
CA HIS A 11 5.88 15.25 -4.55
C HIS A 11 6.52 14.44 -3.42
N HIS A 12 5.87 14.40 -2.26
CA HIS A 12 6.22 13.51 -1.15
C HIS A 12 5.25 12.34 -1.10
N ILE A 13 5.76 11.13 -1.38
CA ILE A 13 4.97 9.91 -1.46
C ILE A 13 5.17 9.07 -0.19
N GLY A 14 4.08 8.71 0.47
CA GLY A 14 4.06 7.78 1.60
C GLY A 14 3.86 6.35 1.12
N ILE A 15 4.83 5.48 1.37
CA ILE A 15 4.75 4.04 1.06
C ILE A 15 4.36 3.30 2.34
N LEU A 16 3.20 2.63 2.35
CA LEU A 16 2.58 2.09 3.55
C LEU A 16 2.72 0.56 3.60
N ILE A 17 3.57 0.05 4.50
CA ILE A 17 3.95 -1.36 4.52
C ILE A 17 3.94 -1.93 5.94
N PRO A 18 2.96 -2.76 6.29
CA PRO A 18 3.03 -3.72 7.37
C PRO A 18 3.98 -4.86 7.00
N THR A 19 4.85 -5.24 7.93
CA THR A 19 5.74 -6.40 7.77
C THR A 19 5.91 -7.15 9.08
N THR A 20 6.33 -8.41 8.97
CA THR A 20 6.73 -9.25 10.09
C THR A 20 7.75 -10.29 9.65
N SER A 21 8.65 -10.64 10.56
CA SER A 21 9.57 -11.78 10.45
C SER A 21 9.03 -13.07 11.08
N ARG A 22 7.86 -13.02 11.72
CA ARG A 22 7.26 -14.19 12.39
C ARG A 22 6.93 -15.28 11.39
N ASN A 23 7.14 -16.53 11.82
CA ASN A 23 6.94 -17.73 11.00
C ASN A 23 7.79 -17.75 9.72
N ARG A 24 8.93 -17.05 9.73
CA ARG A 24 9.93 -17.09 8.67
C ARG A 24 11.25 -17.57 9.28
N ASP A 25 11.99 -18.35 8.51
CA ASP A 25 13.34 -18.79 8.88
C ASP A 25 14.38 -17.73 8.46
N TRP A 26 14.16 -16.50 8.92
CA TRP A 26 15.04 -15.37 8.66
C TRP A 26 15.77 -14.98 9.93
N ASN A 27 17.09 -14.93 9.83
CA ASN A 27 17.97 -14.52 10.92
C ASN A 27 18.57 -13.13 10.69
N LYS A 28 18.38 -12.56 9.48
CA LYS A 28 18.96 -11.29 9.06
C LYS A 28 17.96 -10.42 8.31
N ILE A 29 18.01 -9.10 8.54
CA ILE A 29 17.04 -8.17 7.93
C ILE A 29 17.08 -8.21 6.39
N HIS A 30 18.25 -8.44 5.80
CA HIS A 30 18.42 -8.53 4.35
C HIS A 30 17.71 -9.74 3.72
N GLN A 31 17.37 -10.76 4.52
CA GLN A 31 16.64 -11.95 4.05
C GLN A 31 15.14 -11.70 3.97
N THR A 32 14.64 -10.67 4.66
CA THR A 32 13.22 -10.34 4.66
C THR A 32 12.74 -10.03 3.25
N HIS A 33 11.48 -10.35 2.97
CA HIS A 33 10.85 -9.93 1.71
C HIS A 33 10.94 -8.42 1.53
N PHE A 34 10.75 -7.63 2.60
CA PHE A 34 10.90 -6.19 2.55
C PHE A 34 12.23 -5.76 1.93
N CYS A 35 13.36 -6.30 2.40
CA CYS A 35 14.66 -5.93 1.87
C CYS A 35 14.97 -6.59 0.52
N ASN A 36 14.75 -7.90 0.40
CA ASN A 36 15.21 -8.68 -0.75
C ASN A 36 14.30 -8.57 -1.99
N LEU A 37 13.01 -8.27 -1.78
CA LEU A 37 12.02 -8.14 -2.84
C LEU A 37 11.61 -6.67 -2.99
N PHE A 38 10.86 -6.13 -2.03
CA PHE A 38 10.26 -4.80 -2.17
C PHE A 38 11.30 -3.71 -2.37
N LEU A 39 12.18 -3.51 -1.38
CA LEU A 39 13.13 -2.39 -1.36
C LEU A 39 14.09 -2.47 -2.54
N LYS A 40 14.62 -3.67 -2.83
CA LYS A 40 15.50 -3.93 -3.96
C LYS A 40 14.88 -3.45 -5.27
N HIS A 41 13.67 -3.88 -5.58
CA HIS A 41 13.01 -3.52 -6.83
C HIS A 41 12.49 -2.08 -6.85
N PHE A 42 11.98 -1.59 -5.71
CA PHE A 42 11.47 -0.23 -5.58
C PHE A 42 12.54 0.84 -5.87
N ILE A 43 13.78 0.62 -5.41
CA ILE A 43 14.89 1.57 -5.66
C ILE A 43 15.09 1.82 -7.17
N ASP A 44 14.95 0.76 -7.96
CA ASP A 44 15.19 0.77 -9.40
C ASP A 44 13.98 1.27 -10.20
N THR A 45 12.76 1.02 -9.70
CA THR A 45 11.52 1.31 -10.42
C THR A 45 10.77 2.57 -10.01
N ARG A 46 11.13 3.20 -8.91
CA ARG A 46 10.52 4.49 -8.51
C ARG A 46 10.86 5.61 -9.50
N ASP A 47 9.96 6.58 -9.61
CA ASP A 47 10.19 7.81 -10.34
C ASP A 47 11.05 8.79 -9.51
N ARG A 48 12.23 9.17 -10.02
CA ARG A 48 13.35 9.71 -9.23
C ARG A 48 13.17 11.14 -8.73
N GLN A 49 12.26 11.89 -9.32
CA GLN A 49 11.98 13.30 -9.03
C GLN A 49 11.12 13.50 -7.78
N HIS A 50 10.65 12.41 -7.14
CA HIS A 50 9.84 12.47 -5.93
C HIS A 50 10.65 12.10 -4.70
N LYS A 51 10.12 12.52 -3.54
CA LYS A 51 10.56 12.08 -2.22
C LYS A 51 9.70 10.92 -1.79
N TYR A 52 10.31 9.90 -1.21
CA TYR A 52 9.62 8.72 -0.71
C TYR A 52 9.93 8.52 0.77
N THR A 53 8.90 8.41 1.59
CA THR A 53 9.04 7.89 2.96
C THR A 53 8.34 6.56 3.05
N ILE A 54 9.08 5.52 3.41
CA ILE A 54 8.54 4.19 3.68
C ILE A 54 8.13 4.15 5.15
N TYR A 55 6.83 3.99 5.40
CA TYR A 55 6.21 3.82 6.70
C TYR A 55 6.10 2.33 6.98
N LEU A 56 7.16 1.77 7.55
CA LEU A 56 7.29 0.35 7.82
C LEU A 56 6.70 0.05 9.20
N VAL A 57 5.54 -0.59 9.23
CA VAL A 57 4.85 -0.93 10.48
C VAL A 57 5.17 -2.37 10.86
N VAL A 58 5.69 -2.54 12.06
CA VAL A 58 6.11 -3.84 12.61
C VAL A 58 5.41 -4.08 13.93
N ASP A 59 5.12 -5.34 14.24
CA ASP A 59 4.72 -5.71 15.60
C ASP A 59 5.78 -5.24 16.62
N HIS A 60 5.34 -4.69 17.75
CA HIS A 60 6.25 -4.23 18.82
C HIS A 60 7.14 -5.33 19.42
N ASP A 61 6.80 -6.60 19.19
CA ASP A 61 7.51 -7.79 19.65
C ASP A 61 8.03 -8.62 18.45
N ASP A 62 8.16 -8.03 17.26
CA ASP A 62 8.71 -8.75 16.10
C ASP A 62 10.18 -9.16 16.35
N PRO A 63 10.54 -10.45 16.23
CA PRO A 63 11.82 -10.95 16.70
C PRO A 63 13.03 -10.38 15.94
N LEU A 64 12.85 -10.03 14.66
CA LEU A 64 13.93 -9.51 13.83
C LEU A 64 13.95 -7.97 13.80
N TYR A 65 12.79 -7.34 13.60
CA TYR A 65 12.72 -5.87 13.50
C TYR A 65 12.95 -5.15 14.84
N THR A 66 12.76 -5.84 15.98
CA THR A 66 13.07 -5.31 17.32
C THR A 66 14.47 -5.67 17.81
N ASN A 67 15.17 -6.58 17.12
CA ASN A 67 16.56 -6.92 17.45
C ASN A 67 17.46 -5.69 17.22
N PRO A 68 18.24 -5.22 18.22
CA PRO A 68 19.04 -4.00 18.07
C PRO A 68 20.05 -4.03 16.92
N THR A 69 20.68 -5.18 16.68
CA THR A 69 21.68 -5.36 15.62
C THR A 69 21.03 -5.27 14.24
N GLU A 70 19.92 -5.96 14.05
CA GLU A 70 19.22 -6.00 12.76
C GLU A 70 18.46 -4.71 12.48
N LYS A 71 17.90 -4.07 13.51
CA LYS A 71 17.32 -2.70 13.44
C LYS A 71 18.39 -1.69 13.03
N LYS A 72 19.60 -1.75 13.60
CA LYS A 72 20.72 -0.89 13.19
C LYS A 72 21.14 -1.14 11.74
N ALA A 73 21.18 -2.41 11.31
CA ALA A 73 21.48 -2.76 9.92
C ALA A 73 20.45 -2.17 8.95
N LEU A 74 19.16 -2.23 9.29
CA LEU A 74 18.09 -1.61 8.51
C LEU A 74 18.25 -0.10 8.40
N LEU A 75 18.52 0.58 9.51
CA LEU A 75 18.73 2.03 9.53
C LEU A 75 19.95 2.44 8.68
N ALA A 76 21.04 1.67 8.74
CA ALA A 76 22.23 1.92 7.92
C ALA A 76 21.94 1.81 6.41
N ILE A 77 21.07 0.87 5.99
CA ILE A 77 20.60 0.80 4.59
C ILE A 77 19.93 2.12 4.22
N PHE A 78 19.00 2.62 5.03
CA PHE A 78 18.27 3.85 4.72
C PHE A 78 19.10 5.12 4.83
N ASP A 79 20.11 5.16 5.69
CA ASP A 79 21.09 6.25 5.70
C ASP A 79 21.79 6.39 4.34
N SER A 80 22.13 5.27 3.69
CA SER A 80 22.71 5.29 2.34
C SER A 80 21.71 5.71 1.25
N LEU A 81 20.41 5.57 1.50
CA LEU A 81 19.34 5.88 0.54
C LEU A 81 18.81 7.32 0.65
N LYS A 82 19.20 8.09 1.68
CA LYS A 82 18.83 9.51 1.84
C LYS A 82 19.23 10.36 0.64
N THR A 83 20.41 10.11 0.06
CA THR A 83 20.90 10.80 -1.16
C THR A 83 20.06 10.50 -2.39
N ARG A 84 19.19 9.49 -2.33
CA ARG A 84 18.24 9.09 -3.38
C ARG A 84 16.80 9.52 -3.07
N ASN A 85 16.61 10.41 -2.09
CA ASN A 85 15.32 10.88 -1.57
C ASN A 85 14.39 9.76 -1.06
N ILE A 86 14.98 8.70 -0.48
CA ILE A 86 14.24 7.59 0.12
C ILE A 86 14.52 7.58 1.62
N PHE A 87 13.46 7.60 2.42
CA PHE A 87 13.51 7.66 3.88
C PHE A 87 12.72 6.51 4.50
N LEU A 88 13.05 6.16 5.75
CA LEU A 88 12.32 5.16 6.54
C LEU A 88 11.74 5.81 7.78
N LYS A 89 10.47 5.51 8.05
CA LYS A 89 9.84 5.67 9.37
C LYS A 89 9.43 4.28 9.84
N LEU A 90 10.23 3.71 10.75
CA LEU A 90 9.92 2.43 11.39
C LEU A 90 8.94 2.69 12.54
N ILE A 91 7.77 2.06 12.48
CA ILE A 91 6.66 2.26 13.42
C ILE A 91 6.36 0.95 14.13
N GLU A 92 6.41 0.97 15.45
CA GLU A 92 6.05 -0.17 16.28
C GLU A 92 4.55 -0.16 16.58
N ALA A 93 3.84 -1.18 16.10
CA ALA A 93 2.45 -1.46 16.37
C ALA A 93 2.29 -1.97 17.81
N LYS A 94 1.91 -1.05 18.71
CA LYS A 94 1.55 -1.36 20.09
C LYS A 94 0.03 -1.53 20.20
N ASN A 95 -0.42 -2.52 20.95
CA ASN A 95 -1.85 -2.77 21.22
C ASN A 95 -2.72 -3.06 19.98
N ILE A 96 -2.12 -3.48 18.86
CA ILE A 96 -2.86 -3.93 17.67
C ILE A 96 -3.02 -5.46 17.75
N PRO A 97 -4.24 -6.01 17.62
CA PRO A 97 -4.43 -7.46 17.59
C PRO A 97 -3.66 -8.11 16.45
N LYS A 98 -3.04 -9.27 16.72
CA LYS A 98 -2.26 -10.01 15.71
C LYS A 98 -3.09 -10.31 14.47
N GLY A 99 -2.53 -10.01 13.31
CA GLY A 99 -3.18 -10.22 12.01
C GLY A 99 -4.25 -9.20 11.64
N HIS A 100 -4.43 -8.11 12.42
CA HIS A 100 -5.30 -6.98 12.06
C HIS A 100 -4.56 -5.99 11.17
N VAL A 101 -4.24 -6.43 9.95
CA VAL A 101 -3.38 -5.72 9.01
C VAL A 101 -3.96 -4.37 8.58
N SER A 102 -5.29 -4.25 8.46
CA SER A 102 -5.94 -2.98 8.12
C SER A 102 -5.63 -1.86 9.11
N ILE A 103 -5.59 -2.13 10.42
CA ILE A 103 -5.20 -1.13 11.42
C ILE A 103 -3.71 -0.79 11.29
N MET A 104 -2.85 -1.75 10.94
CA MET A 104 -1.43 -1.46 10.68
C MET A 104 -1.25 -0.53 9.48
N TRP A 105 -2.01 -0.73 8.39
CA TRP A 105 -2.04 0.21 7.27
C TRP A 105 -2.62 1.57 7.66
N ASN A 106 -3.68 1.63 8.47
CA ASN A 106 -4.22 2.89 8.99
C ASN A 106 -3.19 3.65 9.83
N LEU A 107 -2.41 2.95 10.66
CA LEU A 107 -1.34 3.55 11.45
C LEU A 107 -0.24 4.14 10.56
N ALA A 108 0.17 3.42 9.52
CA ALA A 108 1.11 3.91 8.51
C ALA A 108 0.55 5.15 7.80
N PHE A 109 -0.71 5.07 7.35
CA PHE A 109 -1.38 6.11 6.58
C PHE A 109 -1.52 7.40 7.38
N LYS A 110 -1.97 7.30 8.64
CA LYS A 110 -2.09 8.45 9.52
C LYS A 110 -0.74 9.14 9.71
N ASN A 111 0.33 8.38 9.98
CA ASN A 111 1.67 8.93 10.08
C ASN A 111 2.13 9.61 8.79
N ALA A 112 1.86 9.00 7.63
CA ALA A 112 2.20 9.59 6.34
C ALA A 112 1.42 10.88 6.04
N TYR A 113 0.14 10.90 6.40
CA TYR A 113 -0.73 12.05 6.21
C TYR A 113 -0.29 13.24 7.08
N ASP A 114 0.00 12.96 8.36
CA ASP A 114 0.48 13.94 9.34
C ASP A 114 1.87 14.49 8.98
N ASP A 115 2.73 13.65 8.38
CA ASP A 115 4.06 14.06 7.89
C ASP A 115 4.01 14.86 6.56
N GLY A 116 2.82 15.14 6.04
CA GLY A 116 2.63 15.97 4.85
C GLY A 116 2.82 15.27 3.50
N CYS A 117 2.71 13.94 3.42
CA CYS A 117 2.75 13.25 2.12
C CYS A 117 1.57 13.67 1.22
N ASP A 118 1.83 13.86 -0.08
CA ASP A 118 0.83 14.24 -1.10
C ASP A 118 0.01 13.03 -1.60
N TYR A 119 0.68 11.88 -1.71
CA TYR A 119 0.10 10.63 -2.20
C TYR A 119 0.57 9.44 -1.38
N PHE A 120 -0.19 8.36 -1.46
CA PHE A 120 -0.03 7.20 -0.61
C PHE A 120 -0.16 5.93 -1.43
N PHE A 121 0.84 5.07 -1.30
CA PHE A 121 0.85 3.76 -1.93
C PHE A 121 0.82 2.68 -0.85
N GLN A 122 -0.26 1.90 -0.82
CA GLN A 122 -0.36 0.70 -0.01
C GLN A 122 0.26 -0.48 -0.73
N SER A 123 1.07 -1.25 0.00
CA SER A 123 1.77 -2.40 -0.56
C SER A 123 2.01 -3.47 0.51
N GLY A 124 2.07 -4.72 0.06
CA GLY A 124 2.82 -5.75 0.76
C GLY A 124 4.33 -5.47 0.71
N ASP A 125 5.10 -6.11 1.57
CA ASP A 125 6.57 -6.04 1.59
C ASP A 125 7.22 -7.06 0.63
N ASP A 126 6.40 -7.82 -0.09
CA ASP A 126 6.73 -8.93 -0.99
C ASP A 126 6.40 -8.59 -2.45
N ILE A 127 6.15 -7.31 -2.73
CA ILE A 127 5.80 -6.81 -4.05
C ILE A 127 7.06 -6.51 -4.87
N VAL A 128 7.08 -7.02 -6.11
CA VAL A 128 8.10 -6.74 -7.11
C VAL A 128 7.49 -5.93 -8.25
N PHE A 129 7.98 -4.73 -8.47
CA PHE A 129 7.57 -3.86 -9.58
C PHE A 129 8.24 -4.28 -10.88
N MET A 130 7.47 -4.31 -11.96
CA MET A 130 7.97 -4.79 -13.26
C MET A 130 8.47 -3.67 -14.16
N GLN A 131 8.03 -2.42 -13.95
CA GLN A 131 8.38 -1.26 -14.78
C GLN A 131 8.50 0.03 -13.95
N ASN A 132 9.17 1.04 -14.52
CA ASN A 132 9.28 2.41 -13.99
C ASN A 132 8.14 3.29 -14.54
N GLY A 133 7.86 4.46 -13.96
CA GLY A 133 6.80 5.37 -14.42
C GLY A 133 5.44 5.17 -13.76
N TRP A 134 5.31 4.18 -12.87
CA TRP A 134 4.05 3.83 -12.24
C TRP A 134 3.58 4.89 -11.22
N VAL A 135 4.50 5.63 -10.60
CA VAL A 135 4.17 6.70 -9.65
C VAL A 135 3.64 7.90 -10.42
N ASP A 136 4.36 8.34 -11.44
CA ASP A 136 3.94 9.44 -12.32
C ASP A 136 2.60 9.16 -13.00
N ALA A 137 2.42 7.94 -13.51
CA ALA A 137 1.15 7.56 -14.13
C ALA A 137 -0.01 7.59 -13.13
N SER A 138 0.22 7.12 -11.90
CA SER A 138 -0.76 7.19 -10.82
C SER A 138 -1.11 8.63 -10.47
N ILE A 139 -0.11 9.48 -10.26
CA ILE A 139 -0.29 10.91 -9.95
C ILE A 139 -1.02 11.62 -11.08
N LYS A 140 -0.65 11.37 -12.34
CA LYS A 140 -1.30 11.96 -13.51
C LYS A 140 -2.78 11.55 -13.60
N ALA A 141 -3.08 10.28 -13.35
CA ALA A 141 -4.46 9.77 -13.34
C ALA A 141 -5.28 10.44 -12.24
N LEU A 142 -4.74 10.57 -11.03
CA LEU A 142 -5.41 11.24 -9.92
C LEU A 142 -5.59 12.74 -10.17
N LYS A 143 -4.56 13.46 -10.60
CA LYS A 143 -4.64 14.90 -10.90
C LYS A 143 -5.69 15.22 -11.96
N LYS A 144 -5.82 14.39 -13.00
CA LYS A 144 -6.85 14.53 -14.05
C LYS A 144 -8.27 14.45 -13.48
N ASN A 145 -8.44 13.80 -12.33
CA ASN A 145 -9.72 13.57 -11.67
C ASN A 145 -9.76 14.28 -10.30
N ASN A 146 -9.23 15.50 -10.22
CA ASN A 146 -9.25 16.34 -9.02
C ASN A 146 -8.67 15.67 -7.75
N ASN A 147 -7.72 14.74 -7.95
CA ASN A 147 -7.12 13.91 -6.92
C ASN A 147 -8.08 12.96 -6.19
N ILE A 148 -9.29 12.74 -6.69
CA ILE A 148 -10.27 11.84 -6.09
C ILE A 148 -10.28 10.53 -6.88
N GLY A 149 -9.93 9.42 -6.24
CA GLY A 149 -10.04 8.09 -6.82
C GLY A 149 -8.95 7.13 -6.38
N LEU A 150 -8.91 6.00 -7.07
CA LEU A 150 -8.01 4.87 -6.85
C LEU A 150 -7.28 4.52 -8.14
N THR A 151 -5.98 4.30 -8.03
CA THR A 151 -5.14 3.80 -9.12
C THR A 151 -4.04 2.90 -8.55
N GLY A 152 -3.03 2.56 -9.34
CA GLY A 152 -1.87 1.75 -8.93
C GLY A 152 -1.52 0.65 -9.93
N PRO A 153 -0.31 0.07 -9.83
CA PRO A 153 0.08 -1.05 -10.68
C PRO A 153 -0.83 -2.25 -10.45
N MET A 154 -1.14 -2.99 -11.51
CA MET A 154 -1.96 -4.20 -11.44
C MET A 154 -1.12 -5.41 -11.02
N ASP A 155 -1.71 -6.34 -10.27
CA ASP A 155 -1.10 -7.65 -10.01
C ASP A 155 -1.07 -8.45 -11.32
N TYR A 156 0.13 -8.69 -11.84
CA TYR A 156 0.36 -9.37 -13.11
C TYR A 156 -0.15 -10.80 -13.08
N ASP A 157 0.10 -11.53 -11.99
CA ASP A 157 -0.28 -12.94 -11.88
C ASP A 157 -1.82 -13.09 -11.84
N ARG A 158 -2.51 -12.14 -11.20
CA ARG A 158 -3.98 -12.03 -11.32
C ARG A 158 -4.41 -11.63 -12.72
N TYR A 159 -3.76 -10.63 -13.32
CA TYR A 159 -4.13 -10.11 -14.64
C TYR A 159 -4.08 -11.18 -15.73
N ILE A 160 -3.03 -12.02 -15.74
CA ILE A 160 -2.87 -13.10 -16.72
C ILE A 160 -3.73 -14.32 -16.43
N SER A 161 -4.36 -14.43 -15.25
CA SER A 161 -5.28 -15.53 -14.92
C SER A 161 -6.57 -15.49 -15.74
N GLY A 162 -6.85 -14.36 -16.40
CA GLY A 162 -7.94 -14.22 -17.36
C GLY A 162 -8.86 -13.03 -17.07
N PRO A 163 -9.87 -12.81 -17.94
CA PRO A 163 -10.71 -11.61 -17.93
C PRO A 163 -11.52 -11.43 -16.63
N HIS A 164 -11.78 -12.51 -15.89
CA HIS A 164 -12.46 -12.43 -14.59
C HIS A 164 -11.68 -11.62 -13.55
N SER A 165 -10.36 -11.58 -13.65
CA SER A 165 -9.46 -10.92 -12.70
C SER A 165 -8.94 -9.57 -13.22
N GLN A 166 -9.32 -9.16 -14.44
CA GLN A 166 -8.96 -7.87 -15.05
C GLN A 166 -10.03 -6.82 -14.75
N PRO A 167 -9.75 -5.50 -14.87
CA PRO A 167 -10.77 -4.47 -14.72
C PRO A 167 -12.02 -4.75 -15.57
N GLY A 168 -13.20 -4.79 -14.95
CA GLY A 168 -14.46 -5.19 -15.58
C GLY A 168 -14.87 -6.64 -15.29
N GLY A 169 -13.93 -7.46 -14.81
CA GLY A 169 -14.18 -8.81 -14.36
C GLY A 169 -14.85 -8.88 -12.99
N ASN A 170 -15.63 -9.94 -12.76
CA ASN A 170 -16.36 -10.16 -11.52
C ASN A 170 -15.49 -10.59 -10.32
N ARG A 171 -14.18 -10.78 -10.52
CA ARG A 171 -13.17 -11.08 -9.49
C ARG A 171 -12.01 -10.07 -9.51
N PHE A 172 -12.22 -8.93 -10.16
CA PHE A 172 -11.24 -7.86 -10.16
C PHE A 172 -11.04 -7.29 -8.75
N ILE A 173 -9.79 -7.22 -8.31
CA ILE A 173 -9.37 -6.63 -7.04
C ILE A 173 -8.06 -5.89 -7.29
N GLN A 174 -7.99 -4.62 -6.89
CA GLN A 174 -6.78 -3.81 -6.86
C GLN A 174 -6.05 -4.08 -5.54
N THR A 175 -5.02 -4.92 -5.57
CA THR A 175 -4.29 -5.39 -4.37
C THR A 175 -3.16 -4.46 -3.91
N GLN A 176 -2.86 -3.41 -4.69
CA GLN A 176 -1.83 -2.41 -4.41
C GLN A 176 -2.39 -1.04 -4.79
N SER A 177 -2.91 -0.33 -3.82
CA SER A 177 -3.67 0.90 -4.06
C SER A 177 -2.81 2.16 -3.96
N PHE A 178 -3.03 3.09 -4.89
CA PHE A 178 -2.43 4.42 -4.91
C PHE A 178 -3.54 5.47 -4.85
N VAL A 179 -3.48 6.35 -3.85
CA VAL A 179 -4.49 7.39 -3.57
C VAL A 179 -3.83 8.71 -3.20
N SER A 180 -4.59 9.80 -3.23
CA SER A 180 -4.14 11.12 -2.76
C SER A 180 -4.58 11.38 -1.30
N ARG A 181 -4.22 12.56 -0.77
CA ARG A 181 -4.75 13.09 0.51
C ARG A 181 -6.27 13.11 0.59
N LYS A 182 -6.99 13.23 -0.54
CA LYS A 182 -8.45 13.19 -0.57
C LYS A 182 -9.04 11.90 0.02
N HIS A 183 -8.33 10.78 -0.04
CA HIS A 183 -8.78 9.55 0.60
C HIS A 183 -8.94 9.70 2.12
N MET A 184 -7.98 10.36 2.78
CA MET A 184 -8.08 10.67 4.21
C MET A 184 -9.25 11.62 4.49
N GLU A 185 -9.43 12.65 3.65
CA GLU A 185 -10.50 13.63 3.82
C GLU A 185 -11.90 13.00 3.68
N ILE A 186 -12.04 11.99 2.81
CA ILE A 186 -13.32 11.28 2.58
C ILE A 186 -13.61 10.27 3.71
N PHE A 187 -12.61 9.49 4.12
CA PHE A 187 -12.85 8.32 4.99
C PHE A 187 -12.31 8.44 6.41
N GLY A 188 -11.26 9.24 6.63
CA GLY A 188 -10.55 9.33 7.91
C GLY A 188 -9.63 8.15 8.23
N PHE A 189 -9.53 7.17 7.34
CA PHE A 189 -8.68 5.97 7.46
C PHE A 189 -8.25 5.48 6.06
N TYR A 190 -7.36 4.48 6.00
CA TYR A 190 -7.00 3.83 4.72
C TYR A 190 -7.90 2.63 4.42
N PHE A 191 -8.21 1.84 5.45
CA PHE A 191 -9.16 0.74 5.42
C PHE A 191 -10.10 0.82 6.63
N PRO A 192 -11.36 0.40 6.52
CA PRO A 192 -12.27 0.35 7.66
C PRO A 192 -11.76 -0.66 8.69
N GLU A 193 -11.73 -0.28 9.96
CA GLU A 193 -11.17 -1.11 11.04
C GLU A 193 -11.94 -2.41 11.26
N GLN A 194 -13.22 -2.44 10.88
CA GLN A 194 -14.09 -3.61 10.94
C GLN A 194 -13.59 -4.76 10.03
N VAL A 195 -12.87 -4.44 8.95
CA VAL A 195 -12.30 -5.44 8.03
C VAL A 195 -10.86 -5.71 8.43
N LYS A 196 -10.60 -6.84 9.07
CA LYS A 196 -9.29 -7.10 9.72
C LYS A 196 -8.13 -7.34 8.77
N ASN A 197 -8.34 -8.15 7.74
CA ASN A 197 -7.30 -8.53 6.79
C ASN A 197 -7.89 -8.82 5.42
N TRP A 198 -8.34 -10.05 5.15
CA TRP A 198 -9.01 -10.38 3.91
C TRP A 198 -10.26 -9.50 3.74
N TYR A 199 -10.66 -9.23 2.50
CA TYR A 199 -11.65 -8.24 2.11
C TYR A 199 -11.26 -6.76 2.24
N CYS A 200 -10.08 -6.39 2.76
CA CYS A 200 -9.66 -4.98 2.76
C CYS A 200 -9.45 -4.44 1.34
N ASP A 201 -8.82 -5.25 0.48
CA ASP A 201 -8.59 -4.91 -0.93
C ASP A 201 -9.92 -4.90 -1.71
N ASP A 202 -10.86 -5.79 -1.38
CA ASP A 202 -12.23 -5.78 -1.91
C ASP A 202 -12.92 -4.46 -1.55
N TRP A 203 -12.88 -4.06 -0.26
CA TRP A 203 -13.48 -2.80 0.18
C TRP A 203 -12.90 -1.62 -0.59
N MET A 204 -11.57 -1.53 -0.70
CA MET A 204 -10.90 -0.44 -1.41
C MET A 204 -11.29 -0.43 -2.89
N THR A 205 -11.22 -1.59 -3.54
CA THR A 205 -11.57 -1.73 -4.96
C THR A 205 -13.02 -1.31 -5.20
N PHE A 206 -13.97 -1.92 -4.49
CA PHE A 206 -15.39 -1.71 -4.77
C PHE A 206 -15.92 -0.39 -4.26
N SER A 207 -15.27 0.28 -3.32
CA SER A 207 -15.63 1.66 -2.92
C SER A 207 -15.42 2.65 -4.06
N TYR A 208 -14.34 2.48 -4.84
CA TYR A 208 -14.01 3.37 -5.96
C TYR A 208 -14.50 2.86 -7.32
N TYR A 209 -14.64 1.56 -7.51
CA TYR A 209 -14.95 0.96 -8.81
C TYR A 209 -16.46 1.04 -9.18
N PRO A 210 -16.82 1.28 -10.45
CA PRO A 210 -15.93 1.60 -11.58
C PRO A 210 -15.60 3.09 -11.72
N GLN A 211 -16.43 3.98 -11.17
CA GLN A 211 -16.47 5.40 -11.52
C GLN A 211 -15.19 6.17 -11.17
N PHE A 212 -14.54 5.80 -10.07
CA PHE A 212 -13.38 6.48 -9.51
C PHE A 212 -12.14 5.58 -9.50
N TYR A 213 -12.15 4.50 -10.28
CA TYR A 213 -10.98 3.67 -10.53
C TYR A 213 -10.32 4.04 -11.84
N TYR A 214 -9.01 4.31 -11.81
CA TYR A 214 -8.23 4.73 -12.97
C TYR A 214 -7.10 3.74 -13.23
N SER A 215 -7.30 2.89 -14.24
CA SER A 215 -6.27 1.92 -14.64
C SER A 215 -5.05 2.63 -15.23
N ILE A 216 -3.87 2.07 -14.93
CA ILE A 216 -2.59 2.45 -15.51
C ILE A 216 -1.90 1.20 -16.08
N PRO A 217 -1.10 1.30 -17.16
CA PRO A 217 -0.50 0.15 -17.83
C PRO A 217 0.80 -0.31 -17.14
N PHE A 218 0.78 -0.42 -15.82
CA PHE A 218 1.93 -0.82 -15.01
C PHE A 218 1.59 -2.03 -14.15
N PHE A 219 2.59 -2.87 -13.91
CA PHE A 219 2.39 -4.14 -13.25
C PHE A 219 3.36 -4.38 -12.09
N CYS A 220 2.89 -5.16 -11.13
CA CYS A 220 3.69 -5.71 -10.06
C CYS A 220 3.35 -7.20 -9.85
N ARG A 221 4.18 -7.90 -9.09
CA ARG A 221 3.98 -9.30 -8.73
C ARG A 221 4.04 -9.47 -7.23
N ASN A 222 3.15 -10.30 -6.68
CA ASN A 222 3.22 -10.73 -5.29
C ASN A 222 4.01 -12.03 -5.19
N LEU A 223 5.20 -11.97 -4.57
CA LEU A 223 6.10 -13.12 -4.46
C LEU A 223 6.26 -13.63 -3.02
N GLY A 224 5.36 -13.25 -2.11
CA GLY A 224 5.49 -13.54 -0.67
C GLY A 224 5.03 -14.94 -0.25
N GLY A 225 4.41 -15.66 -1.17
CA GLY A 225 3.83 -16.98 -0.92
C GLY A 225 2.57 -16.90 -0.05
N PRO A 226 2.37 -17.84 0.91
CA PRO A 226 1.16 -17.88 1.71
C PRO A 226 1.04 -16.66 2.63
N PRO A 227 -0.19 -16.26 3.02
CA PRO A 227 -0.43 -15.17 3.95
C PRO A 227 0.32 -15.32 5.26
N ARG A 228 0.77 -14.19 5.83
CA ARG A 228 1.56 -14.12 7.07
C ARG A 228 0.71 -14.02 8.33
N TYR A 229 -0.60 -14.07 8.17
CA TYR A 229 -1.59 -13.92 9.22
C TYR A 229 -2.67 -15.00 9.06
N LYS A 230 -3.40 -15.26 10.15
CA LYS A 230 -4.61 -16.08 10.07
C LYS A 230 -5.67 -15.32 9.29
N ILE A 231 -6.09 -15.87 8.17
CA ILE A 231 -7.17 -15.35 7.35
C ILE A 231 -8.47 -15.34 8.18
N ILE A 232 -9.19 -14.22 8.14
CA ILE A 232 -10.53 -14.08 8.73
C ILE A 232 -11.50 -13.82 7.59
N GLY A 233 -12.50 -14.69 7.45
CA GLY A 233 -13.47 -14.69 6.36
C GLY A 233 -13.28 -15.84 5.37
N SER A 234 -14.23 -15.97 4.44
CA SER A 234 -14.29 -16.99 3.41
C SER A 234 -15.04 -16.49 2.19
N LEU A 235 -14.88 -17.18 1.05
CA LEU A 235 -15.61 -16.83 -0.18
C LEU A 235 -17.12 -17.15 -0.13
N ASP A 236 -17.61 -17.70 0.98
CA ASP A 236 -19.05 -17.91 1.18
C ASP A 236 -19.77 -16.55 1.16
N LYS A 237 -20.87 -16.46 0.42
CA LYS A 237 -21.68 -15.24 0.35
C LYS A 237 -22.25 -14.84 1.70
N ASN A 238 -22.48 -15.82 2.58
CA ASN A 238 -23.00 -15.64 3.92
C ASN A 238 -21.91 -15.44 4.97
N ASP A 239 -20.64 -15.37 4.57
CA ASP A 239 -19.56 -15.06 5.50
C ASP A 239 -19.76 -13.67 6.13
N PRO A 240 -19.75 -13.54 7.46
CA PRO A 240 -19.99 -12.25 8.12
C PRO A 240 -18.97 -11.19 7.74
N THR A 241 -17.71 -11.57 7.52
CA THR A 241 -16.64 -10.63 7.12
C THR A 241 -16.94 -10.06 5.74
N ARG A 242 -17.38 -10.93 4.82
CA ARG A 242 -17.78 -10.53 3.48
C ARG A 242 -18.99 -9.60 3.52
N GLN A 243 -20.03 -9.94 4.29
CA GLN A 243 -21.24 -9.11 4.41
C GLN A 243 -20.91 -7.71 4.91
N ILE A 244 -20.18 -7.61 6.03
CA ILE A 244 -19.73 -6.33 6.60
C ILE A 244 -18.91 -5.53 5.59
N CYS A 245 -18.01 -6.17 4.84
CA CYS A 245 -17.23 -5.48 3.81
C CYS A 245 -18.12 -4.82 2.75
N PHE A 246 -19.11 -5.54 2.22
CA PHE A 246 -19.98 -5.01 1.16
C PHE A 246 -21.04 -4.01 1.65
N GLU A 247 -21.44 -4.08 2.93
CA GLU A 247 -22.19 -3.00 3.59
C GLU A 247 -21.36 -1.72 3.63
N LEU A 248 -20.12 -1.81 4.12
CA LEU A 248 -19.18 -0.67 4.18
C LEU A 248 -18.83 -0.11 2.80
N VAL A 249 -18.76 -0.94 1.76
CA VAL A 249 -18.59 -0.47 0.37
C VAL A 249 -19.73 0.44 -0.05
N SER A 250 -20.98 0.08 0.29
CA SER A 250 -22.16 0.86 -0.07
C SER A 250 -22.14 2.22 0.63
N GLU A 251 -21.79 2.25 1.91
CA GLU A 251 -21.59 3.49 2.68
C GLU A 251 -20.45 4.35 2.10
N SER A 252 -19.32 3.73 1.75
CA SER A 252 -18.16 4.43 1.20
C SER A 252 -18.47 5.14 -0.11
N LYS A 253 -19.28 4.52 -0.98
CA LYS A 253 -19.71 5.13 -2.24
C LYS A 253 -20.48 6.42 -1.99
N ASN A 254 -21.41 6.40 -1.04
CA ASN A 254 -22.16 7.60 -0.66
C ASN A 254 -21.22 8.69 -0.13
N LYS A 255 -20.25 8.34 0.72
CA LYS A 255 -19.25 9.32 1.21
C LYS A 255 -18.44 9.97 0.09
N ILE A 256 -18.06 9.22 -0.94
CA ILE A 256 -17.36 9.80 -2.10
C ILE A 256 -18.29 10.76 -2.85
N LEU A 257 -19.54 10.38 -3.07
CA LEU A 257 -20.54 11.22 -3.76
C LEU A 257 -20.87 12.49 -2.97
N ASP A 258 -21.01 12.38 -1.65
CA ASP A 258 -21.26 13.54 -0.79
C ASP A 258 -20.07 14.50 -0.76
N PHE A 259 -18.84 13.98 -0.88
CA PHE A 259 -17.62 14.80 -0.88
C PHE A 259 -17.42 15.61 -2.17
N ILE A 260 -17.98 15.16 -3.29
CA ILE A 260 -17.87 15.87 -4.59
C ILE A 260 -18.98 16.90 -4.82
N LEU A 261 -20.04 16.90 -4.00
CA LEU A 261 -21.14 17.86 -4.03
C LEU A 261 -20.75 19.17 -3.34
#